data_AF-A0A0M9A0F0-F1
#
_entry.id   AF-A0A0M9A0F0-F1
#
_cell.length_a   1.000
_cell.length_b   1.000
_cell.length_c   1.000
_cell.angle_alpha   90.00
_cell.angle_beta   90.00
_cell.angle_gamma   90.00
#
_symmetry.space_group_name_H-M   'P 1'
#
loop_
_entity.id
_entity.type
_entity.pdbx_description
1 polymer ?
#
loop_
_entity_poly.entity_id
_entity_poly.type
_entity_poly.pdbx_seq_one_letter_code
_entity_poly.pdbx_strand_id
1 'polypeptide(L)'
;MTVWGKLFGKYLLVTNTLSCGLMMAAGDVIQQRNDYLRKYNVPTYVMAASPNAERKFHNSRNSDDYIHDYERTKNMTIVGLLQGPFHHWFYMILDRVIPGKTALSVIKKTCLDQSIASPTCLGIFFIGLGLLEHRNIEEIREEMRLKLYDTLTVAFGLQRNA
;
A
#
# COMPACT_ATOMS: atom_id res chain seq x y z
N MET A 1 -4.14 24.00 -27.86
CA MET A 1 -4.40 23.51 -26.49
C MET A 1 -3.64 22.21 -26.29
N THR A 2 -2.56 22.27 -25.52
CA THR A 2 -1.65 21.15 -25.25
C THR A 2 -2.38 19.99 -24.56
N VAL A 3 -2.12 18.75 -25.01
CA VAL A 3 -2.67 17.52 -24.44
C VAL A 3 -2.48 17.46 -22.91
N TRP A 4 -1.35 18.01 -22.44
CA TRP A 4 -1.04 18.24 -21.02
C TRP A 4 -2.12 19.04 -20.26
N GLY A 5 -2.66 20.11 -20.85
CA GLY A 5 -3.71 20.92 -20.20
C GLY A 5 -5.05 20.19 -20.10
N LYS A 6 -5.34 19.26 -21.02
CA LYS A 6 -6.54 18.40 -20.93
C LYS A 6 -6.38 17.32 -19.86
N LEU A 7 -5.20 16.70 -19.78
CA LEU A 7 -4.88 15.67 -18.79
C LEU A 7 -4.91 16.21 -17.36
N PHE A 8 -4.26 17.36 -17.09
CA PHE A 8 -4.20 17.95 -15.75
C PHE A 8 -5.39 18.85 -15.37
N GLY A 9 -6.27 19.16 -16.33
CA GLY A 9 -7.47 19.95 -16.11
C GLY A 9 -8.74 19.11 -16.05
N LYS A 10 -9.16 18.56 -17.19
CA LYS A 10 -10.47 17.91 -17.36
C LYS A 10 -10.48 16.44 -16.94
N TYR A 11 -9.33 15.76 -17.06
CA TYR A 11 -9.19 14.33 -16.77
C TYR A 11 -8.36 14.04 -15.51
N LEU A 12 -8.08 15.04 -14.68
CA LEU A 12 -7.18 14.92 -13.54
C LEU A 12 -7.59 13.79 -12.57
N LEU A 13 -8.89 13.63 -12.33
CA LEU A 13 -9.43 12.54 -11.53
C LEU A 13 -9.17 11.18 -12.20
N VAL A 14 -9.46 11.06 -13.50
CA VAL A 14 -9.31 9.81 -14.25
C VAL A 14 -7.83 9.40 -14.32
N THR A 15 -6.93 10.34 -14.61
CA THR A 15 -5.50 10.05 -14.68
C THR A 15 -4.92 9.70 -13.32
N ASN A 16 -5.34 10.38 -12.25
CA ASN A 16 -4.87 10.10 -10.88
C ASN A 16 -5.35 8.73 -10.38
N THR A 17 -6.60 8.39 -10.69
CA THR A 17 -7.17 7.08 -10.35
C THR A 17 -6.50 5.96 -11.12
N LEU A 18 -6.36 6.10 -12.43
CA LEU A 18 -5.67 5.10 -13.26
C LEU A 18 -4.21 4.94 -12.85
N SER A 19 -3.49 6.04 -12.56
CA SER A 19 -2.11 5.96 -12.09
C SER A 19 -2.00 5.26 -10.74
N CYS A 20 -2.94 5.46 -9.82
CA CYS A 20 -2.94 4.80 -8.53
C CYS A 20 -3.14 3.28 -8.66
N GLY A 21 -4.13 2.84 -9.44
CA GLY A 21 -4.36 1.42 -9.71
C GLY A 21 -3.15 0.76 -10.38
N LEU A 22 -2.56 1.41 -11.39
CA LEU A 22 -1.40 0.87 -12.11
C LEU A 22 -0.15 0.80 -11.22
N MET A 23 0.07 1.80 -10.38
CA MET A 23 1.20 1.82 -9.44
C MET A 23 1.06 0.73 -8.37
N MET A 24 -0.14 0.49 -7.86
CA MET A 24 -0.38 -0.63 -6.93
C MET A 24 -0.16 -1.98 -7.60
N ALA A 25 -0.63 -2.16 -8.84
CA ALA A 25 -0.38 -3.38 -9.61
C ALA A 25 1.13 -3.62 -9.78
N ALA A 26 1.88 -2.59 -10.19
CA ALA A 26 3.32 -2.67 -10.35
C ALA A 26 4.04 -2.96 -9.03
N GLY A 27 3.61 -2.32 -7.94
CA GLY A 27 4.13 -2.58 -6.60
C GLY A 27 3.91 -4.03 -6.17
N ASP A 28 2.73 -4.59 -6.43
CA ASP A 28 2.43 -5.98 -6.11
C ASP A 28 3.25 -6.96 -6.96
N VAL A 29 3.45 -6.69 -8.26
CA VAL A 29 4.35 -7.48 -9.12
C VAL A 29 5.78 -7.50 -8.56
N ILE A 30 6.27 -6.34 -8.13
CA ILE A 30 7.61 -6.21 -7.52
C ILE A 30 7.65 -6.99 -6.18
N GLN A 31 6.61 -6.86 -5.36
CA GLN A 31 6.50 -7.55 -4.08
C GLN A 31 6.51 -9.08 -4.27
N GLN A 32 5.69 -9.59 -5.19
CA GLN A 32 5.65 -11.02 -5.52
C GLN A 32 6.99 -11.52 -6.06
N ARG A 33 7.68 -10.72 -6.87
CA ARG A 33 9.02 -11.05 -7.37
C ARG A 33 10.06 -11.08 -6.25
N ASN A 34 10.01 -10.12 -5.32
CA ASN A 34 10.92 -10.09 -4.18
C ASN A 34 10.66 -11.25 -3.21
N ASP A 35 9.39 -11.58 -2.95
CA ASP A 35 8.99 -12.73 -2.12
C ASP A 35 9.47 -14.04 -2.73
N TYR A 36 9.36 -14.18 -4.06
CA TYR A 36 9.98 -15.27 -4.80
C TYR A 36 11.48 -15.29 -4.53
N LEU A 37 12.23 -14.24 -4.88
CA LEU A 37 13.69 -14.20 -4.68
C LEU A 37 14.12 -14.52 -3.25
N ARG A 38 13.39 -14.03 -2.24
CA ARG A 38 13.66 -14.28 -0.82
C ARG A 38 13.43 -15.75 -0.43
N LYS A 39 12.44 -16.42 -1.02
CA LYS A 39 12.20 -17.85 -0.84
C LYS A 39 13.34 -18.71 -1.37
N TYR A 40 14.07 -18.25 -2.41
CA TYR A 40 15.23 -18.95 -2.99
C TYR A 40 16.58 -18.47 -2.46
N ASN A 41 16.62 -17.36 -1.73
CA ASN A 41 17.84 -16.89 -1.07
C ASN A 41 17.88 -17.39 0.37
N VAL A 42 17.80 -18.71 0.53
CA VAL A 42 17.90 -19.35 1.84
C VAL A 42 19.37 -19.31 2.29
N PRO A 43 19.66 -18.82 3.51
CA PRO A 43 21.03 -18.66 3.96
C PRO A 43 21.78 -19.99 4.07
N THR A 44 23.05 -20.01 3.66
CA THR A 44 23.92 -21.19 3.71
C THR A 44 23.99 -21.81 5.11
N TYR A 45 23.92 -21.01 6.17
CA TYR A 45 23.92 -21.52 7.55
C TYR A 45 22.67 -22.34 7.90
N VAL A 46 21.49 -22.00 7.34
CA VAL A 46 20.24 -22.76 7.53
C VAL A 46 20.31 -24.10 6.79
N MET A 47 20.96 -24.11 5.61
CA MET A 47 21.19 -25.33 4.84
C MET A 47 22.20 -26.26 5.52
N ALA A 48 23.28 -25.70 6.05
CA ALA A 48 24.31 -26.47 6.75
C ALA A 48 23.86 -27.00 8.12
N ALA A 49 22.93 -26.32 8.79
CA ALA A 49 22.39 -26.74 10.09
C ALA A 49 21.35 -27.88 9.99
N SER A 50 20.80 -28.17 8.81
CA SER A 50 19.80 -29.24 8.64
C SER A 50 19.90 -29.91 7.27
N PRO A 51 20.35 -31.19 7.20
CA PRO A 51 20.41 -31.97 5.95
C PRO A 51 19.03 -32.13 5.27
N ASN A 52 17.95 -32.03 6.05
CA ASN A 52 16.58 -32.07 5.53
C ASN A 52 16.15 -30.74 4.89
N ALA A 53 16.76 -29.60 5.27
CA ALA A 53 16.47 -28.31 4.66
C ALA A 53 16.97 -28.25 3.22
N GLU A 54 18.15 -28.80 2.93
CA GLU A 54 18.69 -28.90 1.57
C GLU A 54 17.77 -29.72 0.65
N ARG A 55 17.31 -30.90 1.10
CA ARG A 55 16.35 -31.72 0.34
C ARG A 55 15.00 -31.02 0.15
N LYS A 56 14.47 -30.36 1.19
CA LYS A 56 13.24 -29.56 1.08
C LYS A 56 13.38 -28.44 0.05
N PHE A 57 14.51 -27.75 0.09
CA PHE A 57 14.79 -26.64 -0.81
C PHE A 57 14.94 -27.08 -2.26
N HIS A 58 15.66 -28.18 -2.50
CA HIS A 58 15.82 -28.77 -3.84
C HIS A 58 14.47 -29.24 -4.40
N ASN A 59 13.63 -29.85 -3.57
CA ASN A 59 12.28 -30.28 -3.98
C ASN A 59 11.34 -29.08 -4.23
N SER A 60 11.42 -28.03 -3.39
CA SER A 60 10.70 -26.77 -3.61
C SER A 60 11.14 -26.11 -4.92
N ARG A 61 12.45 -26.09 -5.21
CA ARG A 61 13.00 -25.57 -6.47
C ARG A 61 12.44 -26.23 -7.71
N ASN A 62 12.21 -27.54 -7.65
CA ASN A 62 11.72 -28.32 -8.78
C ASN A 62 10.18 -28.27 -8.94
N SER A 63 9.47 -27.81 -7.91
CA SER A 63 8.00 -27.75 -7.87
C SER A 63 7.44 -26.34 -8.04
N ASP A 64 8.24 -25.32 -7.68
CA ASP A 64 7.85 -23.92 -7.71
C ASP A 64 8.31 -23.27 -9.04
N ASP A 65 7.59 -23.56 -10.13
CA ASP A 65 7.61 -22.67 -11.29
C ASP A 65 7.02 -21.32 -10.86
N TYR A 66 7.65 -20.21 -11.24
CA TYR A 66 7.17 -18.88 -10.86
C TYR A 66 5.83 -18.61 -11.56
N ILE A 67 4.73 -18.91 -10.87
CA ILE A 67 3.38 -18.55 -11.30
C ILE A 67 3.03 -17.23 -10.61
N HIS A 68 2.89 -16.18 -11.42
CA HIS A 68 2.45 -14.89 -10.93
C HIS A 68 0.99 -14.96 -10.48
N ASP A 69 0.70 -14.49 -9.27
CA ASP A 69 -0.65 -14.48 -8.72
C ASP A 69 -1.43 -13.27 -9.26
N TYR A 70 -2.10 -13.49 -10.38
CA TYR A 70 -2.92 -12.50 -11.06
C TYR A 70 -4.15 -12.08 -10.25
N GLU A 71 -4.68 -12.95 -9.39
CA GLU A 71 -5.86 -12.63 -8.57
C GLU A 71 -5.48 -11.60 -7.50
N ARG A 72 -4.34 -11.82 -6.84
CA ARG A 72 -3.76 -10.86 -5.91
C ARG A 72 -3.47 -9.51 -6.59
N THR A 73 -2.83 -9.51 -7.75
CA THR A 73 -2.53 -8.27 -8.48
C THR A 73 -3.80 -7.55 -8.95
N LYS A 74 -4.83 -8.29 -9.40
CA LYS A 74 -6.13 -7.72 -9.75
C LYS A 74 -6.78 -7.06 -8.53
N ASN A 75 -6.79 -7.72 -7.38
CA ASN A 75 -7.39 -7.17 -6.16
C ASN A 75 -6.67 -5.89 -5.71
N MET A 76 -5.33 -5.87 -5.74
CA MET A 76 -4.54 -4.67 -5.48
C MET A 76 -4.84 -3.54 -6.49
N THR A 77 -5.02 -3.88 -7.76
CA THR A 77 -5.40 -2.91 -8.80
C THR A 77 -6.77 -2.28 -8.50
N ILE A 78 -7.77 -3.10 -8.16
CA ILE A 78 -9.13 -2.62 -7.85
C ILE A 78 -9.10 -1.68 -6.64
N VAL A 79 -8.37 -2.05 -5.59
CA VAL A 79 -8.21 -1.21 -4.40
C VAL A 79 -7.56 0.13 -4.77
N GLY A 80 -6.51 0.14 -5.60
CA GLY A 80 -5.89 1.38 -6.06
C GLY A 80 -6.81 2.26 -6.90
N LEU A 81 -7.66 1.66 -7.74
CA LEU A 81 -8.68 2.39 -8.49
C LEU A 81 -9.77 2.98 -7.57
N LEU A 82 -10.12 2.31 -6.48
CA LEU A 82 -11.05 2.86 -5.48
C LEU A 82 -10.42 3.98 -4.64
N GLN A 83 -9.12 3.88 -4.38
CA GLN A 83 -8.37 4.84 -3.58
C GLN A 83 -8.14 6.19 -4.30
N GLY A 84 -8.07 6.19 -5.64
CA GLY A 84 -7.83 7.38 -6.46
C GLY A 84 -8.88 8.50 -6.33
N PRO A 85 -10.18 8.21 -6.50
CA PRO A 85 -11.25 9.20 -6.33
C PRO A 85 -11.33 9.73 -4.89
N PHE A 86 -11.06 8.86 -3.91
CA PHE A 86 -11.03 9.27 -2.51
C PHE A 86 -9.94 10.32 -2.24
N HIS A 87 -8.70 10.08 -2.69
CA HIS A 87 -7.63 11.05 -2.55
C HIS A 87 -7.95 12.38 -3.25
N HIS A 88 -8.54 12.31 -4.45
CA HIS A 88 -8.92 13.52 -5.17
C HIS A 88 -9.91 14.37 -4.37
N TRP A 89 -10.95 13.74 -3.81
CA TRP A 89 -11.94 14.45 -2.99
C TRP A 89 -11.33 14.96 -1.68
N PHE A 90 -10.49 14.15 -1.03
CA PHE A 90 -9.81 14.54 0.21
C PHE A 90 -8.91 15.77 0.02
N TYR A 91 -8.04 15.77 -0.99
CA TYR A 91 -7.17 16.90 -1.27
C TYR A 91 -7.96 18.15 -1.69
N MET A 92 -9.06 17.99 -2.43
CA MET A 92 -9.96 19.10 -2.76
C MET A 92 -10.59 19.74 -1.49
N ILE A 93 -10.96 18.94 -0.50
CA ILE A 93 -11.44 19.46 0.80
C ILE A 93 -10.29 20.13 1.56
N LEU A 94 -9.13 19.49 1.63
CA LEU A 94 -7.97 20.00 2.36
C LEU A 94 -7.55 21.39 1.86
N ASP A 95 -7.54 21.59 0.54
CA ASP A 95 -7.22 22.87 -0.07
C ASP A 95 -8.29 23.95 0.18
N ARG A 96 -9.55 23.56 0.42
CA ARG A 96 -10.61 24.48 0.85
C ARG A 96 -10.50 24.84 2.33
N VAL A 97 -10.17 23.89 3.20
CA VAL A 97 -10.12 24.08 4.65
C VAL A 97 -8.85 24.85 5.07
N ILE A 98 -7.74 24.64 4.35
CA ILE A 98 -6.47 25.33 4.61
C ILE A 98 -6.02 26.08 3.34
N PRO A 99 -6.69 27.20 3.00
CA PRO A 99 -6.27 28.02 1.89
C PRO A 99 -5.02 28.82 2.28
N GLY A 100 -3.93 28.68 1.52
CA GLY A 100 -2.71 29.45 1.72
C GLY A 100 -1.44 28.63 1.49
N LYS A 101 -0.38 29.28 1.01
CA LYS A 101 0.94 28.68 0.72
C LYS A 101 2.01 29.03 1.77
N THR A 102 1.61 29.59 2.91
CA THR A 102 2.52 29.95 4.01
C THR A 102 3.13 28.69 4.65
N ALA A 103 4.35 28.75 5.17
CA ALA A 103 5.00 27.61 5.83
C ALA A 103 4.14 26.97 6.94
N LEU A 104 3.39 27.79 7.71
CA LEU A 104 2.46 27.31 8.72
C LEU A 104 1.28 26.50 8.12
N SER A 105 0.81 26.88 6.94
CA SER A 105 -0.21 26.12 6.20
C SER A 105 0.33 24.76 5.74
N VAL A 106 1.58 24.72 5.29
CA VAL A 106 2.25 23.46 4.89
C VAL A 106 2.37 22.51 6.09
N ILE A 107 2.85 22.99 7.24
CA ILE A 107 2.95 22.17 8.46
C ILE A 107 1.58 21.66 8.88
N LYS A 108 0.55 22.52 8.88
CA LYS A 108 -0.82 22.14 9.26
C LYS A 108 -1.40 21.09 8.30
N LYS A 109 -1.15 21.22 6.99
CA LYS A 109 -1.54 20.24 5.97
C LYS A 109 -0.85 18.90 6.20
N THR A 110 0.47 18.89 6.44
CA THR A 110 1.22 17.66 6.72
C THR A 110 0.71 16.93 7.97
N CYS A 111 0.42 17.65 9.05
CA CYS A 111 -0.18 17.05 10.24
C CYS A 111 -1.57 16.46 9.96
N LEU A 112 -2.39 17.13 9.12
CA LEU A 112 -3.69 16.61 8.73
C LEU A 112 -3.58 15.37 7.82
N ASP A 113 -2.60 15.36 6.92
CA ASP A 113 -2.33 14.22 6.04
C ASP A 113 -1.91 13.00 6.86
N GLN A 114 -1.03 13.17 7.84
CA GLN A 114 -0.60 12.07 8.70
C GLN A 114 -1.71 11.59 9.65
N SER A 115 -2.58 12.48 10.13
CA SER A 115 -3.63 12.15 11.11
C SER A 115 -4.97 11.71 10.53
N ILE A 116 -5.29 12.09 9.28
CA ILE A 116 -6.59 11.80 8.65
C ILE A 116 -6.41 11.04 7.33
N ALA A 117 -5.52 11.51 6.45
CA ALA A 117 -5.35 10.88 5.14
C ALA A 117 -4.77 9.47 5.26
N SER A 118 -3.70 9.32 6.05
CA SER A 118 -3.06 8.03 6.31
C SER A 118 -4.04 7.00 6.91
N PRO A 119 -4.81 7.32 7.97
CA PRO A 119 -5.81 6.40 8.49
C PRO A 119 -6.89 6.00 7.50
N THR A 120 -7.36 6.98 6.72
CA THR A 120 -8.45 6.71 5.79
C THR A 120 -7.97 5.90 4.59
N CYS A 121 -6.74 6.16 4.11
CA CYS A 121 -6.08 5.37 3.08
C CYS A 121 -5.91 3.91 3.53
N LEU A 122 -5.42 3.70 4.76
CA LEU A 122 -5.29 2.37 5.35
C LEU A 122 -6.66 1.68 5.47
N GLY A 123 -7.69 2.40 5.93
CA GLY A 123 -9.05 1.86 6.02
C GLY A 123 -9.60 1.41 4.67
N ILE A 124 -9.50 2.25 3.64
CA ILE A 124 -9.96 1.91 2.28
C ILE A 124 -9.18 0.71 1.73
N PHE A 125 -7.86 0.70 1.93
CA PHE A 125 -7.01 -0.39 1.47
C PHE A 125 -7.39 -1.72 2.11
N PHE A 126 -7.44 -1.77 3.44
CA PHE A 126 -7.68 -3.01 4.18
C PHE A 126 -9.12 -3.49 4.07
N ILE A 127 -10.11 -2.60 4.12
CA ILE A 127 -11.52 -2.96 3.91
C ILE A 127 -11.75 -3.42 2.47
N GLY A 128 -11.25 -2.67 1.49
CA GLY A 128 -11.39 -2.99 0.07
C GLY A 128 -10.74 -4.33 -0.27
N LEU A 129 -9.53 -4.56 0.24
CA LEU A 129 -8.83 -5.84 0.06
C LEU A 129 -9.54 -6.98 0.79
N GLY A 130 -10.01 -6.75 2.02
CA GLY A 130 -10.76 -7.71 2.81
C GLY A 130 -12.02 -8.23 2.14
N LEU A 131 -12.77 -7.32 1.51
CA LEU A 131 -13.97 -7.65 0.74
C LEU A 131 -13.63 -8.47 -0.51
N LEU A 132 -12.52 -8.17 -1.18
CA LEU A 132 -12.10 -8.89 -2.39
C LEU A 132 -11.50 -10.27 -2.07
N GLU A 133 -10.80 -10.41 -0.95
CA GLU A 133 -10.14 -11.64 -0.52
C GLU A 133 -11.00 -12.50 0.44
N HIS A 134 -12.25 -12.11 0.70
CA HIS A 134 -13.19 -12.82 1.60
C HIS A 134 -12.63 -13.07 3.01
N ARG A 135 -11.82 -12.14 3.51
CA ARG A 135 -11.24 -12.23 4.85
C ARG A 135 -12.23 -11.75 5.92
N ASN A 136 -12.10 -12.26 7.14
CA ASN A 136 -12.90 -11.79 8.28
C ASN A 136 -12.59 -10.33 8.60
N ILE A 137 -13.61 -9.47 8.53
CA ILE A 137 -13.49 -8.02 8.75
C ILE A 137 -12.96 -7.67 10.15
N GLU A 138 -13.21 -8.54 11.13
CA GLU A 138 -12.70 -8.39 12.50
C GLU A 138 -11.17 -8.44 12.58
N GLU A 139 -10.53 -9.40 11.91
CA GLU A 139 -9.06 -9.52 11.88
C GLU A 139 -8.42 -8.31 11.22
N ILE A 140 -9.04 -7.85 10.13
CA ILE A 140 -8.62 -6.66 9.38
C ILE A 140 -8.74 -5.40 10.24
N ARG A 141 -9.82 -5.27 11.01
CA ARG A 141 -10.04 -4.10 11.87
C ARG A 141 -9.00 -4.01 12.98
N GLU A 142 -8.66 -5.14 13.62
CA GLU A 142 -7.64 -5.15 14.67
C GLU A 142 -6.24 -4.85 14.10
N GLU A 143 -5.88 -5.44 12.95
CA GLU A 143 -4.60 -5.16 12.29
C GLU A 143 -4.49 -3.70 11.82
N MET A 144 -5.59 -3.15 11.29
CA MET A 144 -5.69 -1.74 10.94
C MET A 144 -5.51 -0.87 12.19
N ARG A 145 -6.22 -1.17 13.29
CA ARG A 145 -6.12 -0.39 14.53
C ARG A 145 -4.68 -0.37 15.04
N LEU A 146 -4.00 -1.51 15.07
CA LEU A 146 -2.59 -1.61 15.45
C LEU A 146 -1.68 -0.73 14.60
N LYS A 147 -1.75 -0.85 13.26
CA LYS A 147 -0.91 -0.05 12.34
C LYS A 147 -1.20 1.45 12.41
N LEU A 148 -2.45 1.82 12.69
CA LEU A 148 -2.84 3.21 12.91
C LEU A 148 -2.26 3.77 14.20
N TYR A 149 -2.34 3.01 15.30
CA TYR A 149 -1.73 3.42 16.56
C TYR A 149 -0.22 3.59 16.41
N ASP A 150 0.48 2.68 15.75
CA ASP A 150 1.91 2.81 15.50
C ASP A 150 2.24 4.06 14.68
N THR A 151 1.50 4.28 13.58
CA THR A 151 1.72 5.43 12.70
C THR A 151 1.46 6.76 13.41
N LEU A 152 0.37 6.86 14.19
CA LEU A 152 0.05 8.04 14.98
C LEU A 152 1.07 8.26 16.10
N THR A 153 1.51 7.18 16.75
CA THR A 153 2.53 7.24 17.81
C THR A 153 3.85 7.82 17.29
N VAL A 154 4.31 7.34 16.13
CA VAL A 154 5.53 7.85 15.46
C VAL A 154 5.33 9.29 15.00
N ALA A 155 4.20 9.60 14.37
CA ALA A 155 3.91 10.94 13.83
C ALA A 155 3.83 12.02 14.93
N PHE A 156 3.26 11.69 16.09
CA PHE A 156 3.16 12.61 17.22
C PHE A 156 4.35 12.55 18.17
N GLY A 157 5.40 11.80 17.84
CA GLY A 157 6.61 11.70 18.66
C GLY A 157 6.35 11.12 20.04
N LEU A 158 5.26 10.36 20.22
CA LEU A 158 4.96 9.62 21.46
C LEU A 158 5.83 8.36 21.58
N GLN A 159 7.11 8.44 21.19
CA GLN A 159 8.09 7.47 21.57
C GLN A 159 8.39 7.70 23.05
N ARG A 160 7.58 7.08 23.91
CA ARG A 160 7.92 6.90 25.31
C ARG A 160 9.23 6.11 25.33
N ASN A 161 10.31 6.80 25.66
CA ASN A 161 11.60 6.19 25.99
C ASN A 161 11.34 4.92 26.82
N ALA A 162 11.73 3.77 26.27
CA ALA A 162 11.92 2.54 27.01
C ALA A 162 13.42 2.34 27.19
#